data_AF-A0A974WVG7-F1
#
_entry.id   AF-A0A974WVG7-F1
#
_cell.length_a   1.000
_cell.length_b   1.000
_cell.length_c   1.000
_cell.angle_alpha   90.00
_cell.angle_beta   90.00
_cell.angle_gamma   90.00
#
_symmetry.space_group_name_H-M   'P 1'
#
loop_
_entity.id
_entity.type
_entity.pdbx_description
1 polymer ?
#
loop_
_entity_poly.entity_id
_entity_poly.type
_entity_poly.pdbx_seq_one_letter_code
_entity_poly.pdbx_strand_id
1 'polypeptide(L)'
;MTKAEKQEIIAKYGRTEGDTGSPEVQIAVLSKRIKDLTEHLRENKKDHSTRRGLLSMVSQRRKLLKYLNSENHEKYLQLTDELGIRRK
;
A
#
# COMPACT_ATOMS: atom_id res chain seq x y z
N MET A 1 -8.29 -7.30 -5.86
CA MET A 1 -8.52 -5.88 -6.19
C MET A 1 -9.19 -5.70 -7.55
N THR A 2 -10.43 -5.23 -7.54
CA THR A 2 -11.20 -4.82 -8.73
C THR A 2 -10.91 -3.36 -9.12
N LYS A 3 -11.43 -2.91 -10.28
CA LYS A 3 -11.32 -1.51 -10.71
C LYS A 3 -12.05 -0.56 -9.76
N ALA A 4 -13.23 -0.96 -9.27
CA ALA A 4 -14.03 -0.19 -8.33
C ALA A 4 -13.29 0.03 -6.99
N GLU A 5 -12.78 -1.04 -6.38
CA GLU A 5 -12.00 -0.94 -5.13
C GLU A 5 -10.78 -0.02 -5.29
N LYS A 6 -10.12 -0.05 -6.47
CA LYS A 6 -8.99 0.82 -6.74
C LYS A 6 -9.41 2.30 -6.81
N GLN A 7 -10.55 2.59 -7.43
CA GLN A 7 -11.09 3.95 -7.55
C GLN A 7 -11.52 4.50 -6.19
N GLU A 8 -12.13 3.68 -5.34
CA GLU A 8 -12.48 4.06 -3.96
C GLU A 8 -11.24 4.45 -3.15
N ILE A 9 -10.15 3.67 -3.25
CA ILE A 9 -8.88 3.99 -2.59
C ILE A 9 -8.29 5.30 -3.13
N ILE A 10 -8.33 5.52 -4.44
CA ILE A 10 -7.85 6.76 -5.05
C ILE A 10 -8.66 7.96 -4.56
N ALA A 11 -9.98 7.85 -4.53
CA ALA A 11 -10.86 8.92 -4.05
C ALA A 11 -10.64 9.23 -2.56
N LYS A 12 -10.35 8.20 -1.74
CA LYS A 12 -10.16 8.35 -0.30
C LYS A 12 -8.80 8.96 0.08
N TYR A 13 -7.72 8.57 -0.59
CA TYR A 13 -6.35 8.97 -0.24
C TYR A 13 -5.75 10.02 -1.17
N GLY A 14 -6.42 10.33 -2.28
CA GLY A 14 -5.99 11.33 -3.25
C GLY A 14 -6.11 12.74 -2.70
N ARG A 15 -5.15 13.60 -3.05
CA ARG A 15 -5.16 15.02 -2.65
C ARG A 15 -6.11 15.85 -3.51
N THR A 16 -6.29 15.43 -4.75
CA THR A 16 -7.16 16.05 -5.75
C THR A 16 -7.91 14.96 -6.51
N GLU A 17 -8.97 15.33 -7.21
CA GLU A 17 -9.64 14.41 -8.13
C GLU A 17 -8.65 13.89 -9.18
N GLY A 18 -8.60 12.57 -9.36
CA GLY A 18 -7.69 11.92 -10.31
C GLY A 18 -6.24 11.77 -9.84
N ASP A 19 -5.91 12.12 -8.59
CA ASP A 19 -4.57 11.91 -8.04
C ASP A 19 -4.25 10.42 -7.90
N THR A 20 -3.43 9.91 -8.82
CA THR A 20 -2.95 8.51 -8.80
C THR A 20 -1.48 8.40 -8.42
N GLY A 21 -0.78 9.54 -8.33
CA GLY A 21 0.67 9.62 -8.20
C GLY A 21 1.15 9.89 -6.79
N SER A 22 0.30 10.42 -5.91
CA SER A 22 0.70 10.74 -4.55
C SER A 22 1.19 9.52 -3.76
N PRO A 23 2.19 9.70 -2.89
CA PRO A 23 2.68 8.63 -2.02
C PRO A 23 1.56 7.96 -1.21
N GLU A 24 0.60 8.75 -0.72
CA GLU A 24 -0.54 8.29 0.08
C GLU A 24 -1.39 7.27 -0.69
N VAL A 25 -1.81 7.61 -1.91
CA VAL A 25 -2.59 6.73 -2.79
C VAL A 25 -1.81 5.47 -3.14
N GLN A 26 -0.54 5.62 -3.54
CA GLN A 26 0.28 4.47 -3.90
C GLN A 26 0.48 3.50 -2.71
N ILE A 27 0.73 4.02 -1.50
CA ILE A 27 0.88 3.23 -0.28
C ILE A 27 -0.42 2.50 0.06
N ALA A 28 -1.57 3.17 -0.05
CA ALA A 28 -2.87 2.56 0.23
C ALA A 28 -3.20 1.42 -0.75
N VAL A 29 -2.99 1.65 -2.06
CA VAL A 29 -3.18 0.63 -3.11
C VAL A 29 -2.25 -0.57 -2.89
N LEU A 30 -0.96 -0.33 -2.61
CA LEU A 30 0.00 -1.40 -2.31
C LEU A 30 -0.40 -2.17 -1.06
N SER A 31 -0.89 -1.49 -0.02
CA SER A 31 -1.32 -2.13 1.22
C SER A 31 -2.51 -3.07 1.03
N LYS A 32 -3.51 -2.65 0.24
CA LYS A 32 -4.65 -3.52 -0.12
C LYS A 32 -4.19 -4.74 -0.92
N ARG A 33 -3.34 -4.55 -1.93
CA ARG A 33 -2.78 -5.67 -2.73
C ARG A 33 -1.96 -6.65 -1.88
N ILE A 34 -1.12 -6.12 -0.99
CA ILE A 34 -0.33 -6.93 -0.05
C ILE A 34 -1.25 -7.76 0.84
N LYS A 35 -2.35 -7.18 1.35
CA LYS A 35 -3.34 -7.90 2.15
C LYS A 35 -3.99 -9.04 1.35
N ASP A 36 -4.51 -8.75 0.16
CA ASP A 36 -5.16 -9.74 -0.70
C ASP A 36 -4.20 -10.91 -1.04
N LEU A 37 -2.95 -10.61 -1.42
CA LEU A 37 -1.95 -11.63 -1.75
C LEU A 37 -1.46 -12.42 -0.53
N THR A 38 -1.42 -11.78 0.63
CA THR A 38 -1.07 -12.48 1.87
C THR A 38 -2.08 -13.57 2.17
N GLU A 39 -3.38 -13.29 2.02
CA GLU A 39 -4.42 -14.30 2.20
C GLU A 39 -4.35 -15.41 1.16
N HIS A 40 -4.16 -15.07 -0.11
CA HIS A 40 -3.96 -16.07 -1.17
C HIS A 40 -2.80 -17.03 -0.86
N LEU A 41 -1.67 -16.50 -0.36
CA LEU A 41 -0.49 -17.30 -0.02
C LEU A 41 -0.63 -18.13 1.26
N ARG A 42 -1.62 -17.83 2.14
CA ARG A 42 -1.90 -18.68 3.31
C ARG A 42 -2.43 -20.04 2.88
N GLU A 43 -3.29 -20.06 1.86
CA GLU A 43 -3.81 -21.27 1.22
C GLU A 43 -2.77 -21.89 0.27
N ASN A 44 -2.03 -21.05 -0.46
CA ASN A 44 -1.10 -21.47 -1.51
C ASN A 44 0.37 -21.41 -1.07
N LYS A 45 0.74 -22.19 -0.06
CA LYS A 45 2.07 -22.11 0.59
C LYS A 45 3.27 -22.36 -0.34
N LYS A 46 3.07 -23.10 -1.44
CA LYS A 46 4.11 -23.45 -2.43
C LYS A 46 4.25 -22.44 -3.58
N ASP A 47 3.40 -21.41 -3.64
CA ASP A 47 3.53 -20.39 -4.67
C ASP A 47 4.65 -19.39 -4.33
N HIS A 48 5.87 -19.77 -4.72
CA HIS A 48 7.08 -18.97 -4.51
C HIS A 48 7.19 -17.78 -5.47
N SER A 49 6.63 -17.90 -6.67
CA SER A 49 6.62 -16.85 -7.69
C SER A 49 5.81 -15.65 -7.23
N THR A 50 4.60 -15.88 -6.74
CA THR A 50 3.73 -14.83 -6.19
C THR A 50 4.33 -14.25 -4.90
N ARG A 51 4.94 -15.08 -4.05
CA ARG A 51 5.66 -14.59 -2.85
C ARG A 51 6.80 -13.62 -3.21
N ARG A 52 7.55 -13.89 -4.27
CA ARG A 52 8.59 -12.96 -4.76
C ARG A 52 7.99 -11.61 -5.17
N GLY A 53 6.86 -11.63 -5.89
CA GLY A 53 6.13 -10.41 -6.25
C GLY A 53 5.64 -9.63 -5.03
N LEU A 54 5.10 -10.34 -4.04
CA LEU A 54 4.69 -9.76 -2.75
C LEU A 54 5.85 -9.05 -2.04
N LEU A 55 7.02 -9.69 -1.95
CA LEU A 55 8.19 -9.08 -1.31
C LEU A 55 8.65 -7.80 -2.03
N SER A 56 8.57 -7.77 -3.37
CA SER A 56 8.86 -6.56 -4.15
C SER A 56 7.89 -5.42 -3.79
N MET A 57 6.59 -5.70 -3.71
CA MET A 57 5.57 -4.73 -3.30
C MET A 57 5.78 -4.21 -1.87
N VAL A 58 6.15 -5.08 -0.94
CA VAL A 58 6.49 -4.69 0.45
C VAL A 58 7.68 -3.74 0.47
N SER A 59 8.73 -4.04 -0.33
CA SER A 59 9.92 -3.19 -0.45
C SER A 59 9.58 -1.82 -1.05
N GLN A 60 8.77 -1.78 -2.11
CA GLN A 60 8.30 -0.54 -2.72
C GLN A 60 7.50 0.32 -1.72
N ARG A 61 6.54 -0.29 -0.99
CA ARG A 61 5.76 0.41 0.03
C ARG A 61 6.68 0.99 1.12
N ARG A 62 7.68 0.25 1.56
CA ARG A 62 8.66 0.72 2.56
C ARG A 62 9.44 1.94 2.08
N LYS A 63 9.85 1.98 0.80
CA LYS A 63 10.54 3.14 0.21
C LYS A 63 9.63 4.37 0.17
N LEU A 64 8.36 4.21 -0.23
CA LEU A 64 7.39 5.30 -0.26
C LEU A 64 7.07 5.83 1.14
N LEU A 65 6.92 4.94 2.13
CA LEU A 65 6.73 5.36 3.53
C LEU A 65 7.94 6.13 4.06
N LYS A 66 9.17 5.70 3.73
CA LYS A 66 10.38 6.43 4.10
C LYS A 66 10.40 7.84 3.49
N TYR A 67 10.03 7.95 2.21
CA TYR A 67 9.93 9.23 1.52
C TYR A 67 8.84 10.13 2.13
N LEU A 68 7.65 9.60 2.37
CA LEU A 68 6.57 10.36 3.00
C LEU A 68 6.98 10.84 4.40
N ASN A 69 7.67 10.00 5.18
CA ASN A 69 8.17 10.37 6.51
C ASN A 69 9.20 11.52 6.48
N SER A 70 10.06 11.58 5.45
CA SER A 70 11.03 12.67 5.31
C SER A 70 10.41 13.96 4.80
N GLU A 71 9.41 13.87 3.91
CA GLU A 71 8.76 15.05 3.32
C GLU A 71 7.67 15.65 4.22
N ASN A 72 6.86 14.80 4.83
CA ASN A 72 5.74 15.22 5.67
C ASN A 72 5.46 14.17 6.75
N HIS A 73 6.03 14.40 7.93
CA HIS A 73 5.92 13.49 9.05
C HIS A 73 4.46 13.32 9.55
N GLU A 74 3.67 14.39 9.56
CA GLU A 74 2.27 14.34 10.02
C GLU A 74 1.43 13.41 9.14
N LYS A 75 1.55 13.54 7.82
CA LYS A 75 0.86 12.64 6.87
C LYS A 75 1.34 11.21 6.97
N TYR A 76 2.63 11.00 7.21
CA TYR A 76 3.16 9.67 7.47
C TYR A 76 2.49 9.04 8.70
N LEU A 77 2.35 9.78 9.79
CA LEU A 77 1.69 9.29 11.00
C LEU A 77 0.23 8.96 10.70
N GLN A 78 -0.55 9.92 10.20
CA GLN A 78 -1.97 9.73 9.89
C GLN A 78 -2.20 8.49 8.99
N LEU A 79 -1.44 8.37 7.90
CA LEU A 79 -1.56 7.27 6.96
C LEU A 79 -1.20 5.91 7.57
N THR A 80 -0.15 5.87 8.41
CA THR A 80 0.28 4.61 9.03
C THR A 80 -0.69 4.14 10.11
N ASP A 81 -1.30 5.04 10.87
CA ASP A 81 -2.34 4.70 11.84
C ASP A 81 -3.59 4.20 11.13
N GLU A 82 -4.04 4.90 10.08
CA GLU A 82 -5.24 4.54 9.34
C GLU A 82 -5.11 3.18 8.63
N LEU A 83 -3.94 2.89 8.07
CA LEU A 83 -3.67 1.62 7.40
C LEU A 83 -3.17 0.50 8.33
N GLY A 84 -3.00 0.78 9.63
CA GLY A 84 -2.49 -0.19 10.62
C GLY A 84 -1.08 -0.69 10.31
N ILE A 85 -0.21 0.15 9.74
CA ILE A 85 1.16 -0.21 9.36
C ILE A 85 2.08 -0.01 10.56
N ARG A 86 2.74 -1.10 10.99
CA ARG A 86 3.72 -1.04 12.09
C ARG A 86 4.90 -0.12 11.76
N ARG A 87 5.09 0.89 12.60
CA ARG A 87 6.28 1.76 12.61
C ARG A 87 7.43 1.04 13.32
N LYS A 88 8.64 1.11 12.74
CA LYS A 88 9.88 0.60 13.35
C LYS A 88 10.91 1.70 13.31
#